data_AF-A0AAE0L791-F1
#
_entry.id   AF-A0AAE0L791-F1
#
_cell.length_a   1.000
_cell.length_b   1.000
_cell.length_c   1.000
_cell.angle_alpha   90.00
_cell.angle_beta   90.00
_cell.angle_gamma   90.00
#
_symmetry.space_group_name_H-M   'P 1'
#
loop_
_entity.id
_entity.type
_entity.pdbx_description
1 polymer ?
#
loop_
_entity_poly.entity_id
_entity_poly.type
_entity_poly.pdbx_seq_one_letter_code
_entity_poly.pdbx_strand_id
1 'polypeptide(L)'
;MSKRQKLYMPKMDTEMERIWPDPSVHMHSEHSKHMRGKEAAAAMWERFLEVLPDDDPSAGWSFDTCAVVGNGGSLRLYEQGGYINKHDCVIRFNRGPTAGFERHVG
;
A
#
# COMPACT_ATOMS: atom_id res chain seq x y z
N MET A 1 9.72 28.59 -7.16
CA MET A 1 9.29 28.05 -8.46
C MET A 1 9.12 26.53 -8.33
N SER A 2 7.91 26.05 -8.03
CA SER A 2 7.64 24.62 -7.84
C SER A 2 7.11 24.02 -9.15
N LYS A 3 7.92 23.19 -9.80
CA LYS A 3 7.50 22.43 -10.99
C LYS A 3 6.72 21.20 -10.51
N ARG A 4 5.40 21.24 -10.62
CA ARG A 4 4.54 20.06 -10.48
C ARG A 4 4.91 19.06 -11.58
N GLN A 5 5.56 17.96 -11.22
CA GLN A 5 5.67 16.80 -12.11
C GLN A 5 4.26 16.24 -12.32
N LYS A 6 3.76 16.26 -13.56
CA LYS A 6 2.53 15.58 -13.92
C LYS A 6 2.80 14.08 -13.83
N LEU A 7 2.14 13.42 -12.88
CA LEU A 7 2.09 11.96 -12.83
C LEU A 7 1.42 11.48 -14.13
N TYR A 8 2.16 10.74 -14.94
CA TYR A 8 1.58 10.06 -16.11
C TYR A 8 0.70 8.93 -15.60
N MET A 9 -0.62 9.13 -15.63
CA MET A 9 -1.58 8.04 -15.46
C MET A 9 -1.80 7.41 -16.84
N PRO A 10 -1.37 6.16 -17.08
CA PRO A 10 -1.72 5.47 -18.32
C PRO A 10 -3.24 5.41 -18.44
N LYS A 11 -3.77 5.57 -19.66
CA LYS A 11 -5.20 5.39 -19.91
C LYS A 11 -5.59 3.98 -19.48
N MET A 12 -6.58 3.87 -18.60
CA MET A 12 -7.17 2.58 -18.24
C MET A 12 -7.76 1.94 -19.49
N ASP A 13 -7.47 0.66 -19.72
CA ASP A 13 -8.07 -0.08 -20.81
C ASP A 13 -9.51 -0.52 -20.45
N THR A 14 -10.29 -0.80 -21.47
CA THR A 14 -11.72 -1.15 -21.37
C THR A 14 -11.99 -2.46 -20.63
N GLU A 15 -10.97 -3.26 -20.31
CA GLU A 15 -11.11 -4.47 -19.50
C GLU A 15 -11.14 -4.15 -18.00
N MET A 16 -10.33 -3.19 -17.55
CA MET A 16 -10.24 -2.82 -16.14
C MET A 16 -11.51 -2.13 -15.60
N GLU A 17 -12.21 -1.34 -16.42
CA GLU A 17 -13.50 -0.73 -16.06
C GLU A 17 -14.61 -1.76 -15.80
N ARG A 18 -14.49 -2.95 -16.42
CA ARG A 18 -15.45 -4.04 -16.25
C ARG A 18 -15.26 -4.77 -14.91
N ILE A 19 -14.04 -4.76 -14.39
CA ILE A 19 -13.65 -5.44 -13.14
C ILE A 19 -13.82 -4.50 -11.93
N TRP A 20 -13.70 -3.19 -12.13
CA TRP A 20 -13.91 -2.17 -11.10
C TRP A 20 -14.89 -1.10 -11.58
N PRO A 21 -16.22 -1.36 -11.56
CA PRO A 21 -17.19 -0.34 -11.92
C PRO A 21 -17.09 0.83 -10.93
N ASP A 22 -17.26 2.05 -11.44
CA ASP A 22 -17.25 3.28 -10.64
C ASP A 22 -18.24 3.18 -9.46
N PRO A 23 -17.75 3.20 -8.20
CA PRO A 23 -18.59 3.07 -7.01
C PRO A 23 -19.66 4.16 -6.88
N SER A 24 -19.51 5.29 -7.58
CA SER A 24 -20.43 6.42 -7.50
C SER A 24 -21.79 6.18 -8.18
N VAL A 25 -21.88 5.22 -9.10
CA VAL A 25 -23.06 5.04 -9.97
C VAL A 25 -24.22 4.31 -9.27
N HIS A 26 -23.98 3.64 -8.12
CA HIS A 26 -25.01 2.94 -7.35
C HIS A 26 -25.56 3.73 -6.15
N MET A 27 -25.13 4.97 -5.92
CA MET A 27 -25.33 5.66 -4.64
C MET A 27 -26.58 6.55 -4.53
N HIS A 28 -27.58 6.44 -5.43
CA HIS A 28 -28.66 7.44 -5.47
C HIS A 28 -30.02 7.10 -4.82
N SER A 29 -30.23 5.95 -4.15
CA SER A 29 -31.53 5.64 -3.52
C SER A 29 -31.56 5.44 -1.99
N GLU A 30 -30.43 5.48 -1.27
CA GLU A 30 -30.37 5.16 0.19
C GLU A 30 -30.04 6.38 1.08
N HIS A 31 -30.53 7.58 0.76
CA HIS A 31 -30.11 8.83 1.42
C HIS A 31 -30.52 9.01 2.90
N SER A 32 -31.36 8.13 3.48
CA SER A 32 -31.75 8.21 4.90
C SER A 32 -30.84 7.40 5.84
N LYS A 33 -30.11 6.39 5.33
CA LYS A 33 -29.17 5.59 6.15
C LYS A 33 -27.74 6.14 6.18
N HIS A 34 -27.48 7.20 5.42
CA HIS A 34 -26.14 7.74 5.15
C HIS A 34 -25.58 8.65 6.25
N MET A 35 -26.42 9.26 7.10
CA MET A 35 -25.94 10.15 8.19
C MET A 35 -25.20 9.39 9.29
N ARG A 36 -25.72 8.21 9.71
CA ARG A 36 -25.05 7.34 10.70
C ARG A 36 -23.69 6.84 10.22
N GLY A 37 -23.52 6.63 8.92
CA GLY A 37 -22.25 6.22 8.33
C GLY A 37 -21.18 7.31 8.35
N LYS A 38 -21.57 8.58 8.17
CA LYS A 38 -20.64 9.71 8.22
C LYS A 38 -20.12 9.99 9.63
N GLU A 39 -21.01 9.98 10.62
CA GLU A 39 -20.63 10.18 12.02
C GLU A 39 -19.77 9.03 12.55
N ALA A 40 -20.11 7.79 12.20
CA ALA A 40 -19.29 6.62 12.56
C ALA A 40 -17.91 6.64 11.88
N ALA A 41 -17.83 7.07 10.62
CA ALA A 41 -16.56 7.22 9.91
C ALA A 41 -15.70 8.34 10.51
N ALA A 42 -16.31 9.47 10.89
CA ALA A 42 -15.59 10.56 11.57
C ALA A 42 -15.06 10.11 12.94
N ALA A 43 -15.88 9.46 13.76
CA ALA A 43 -15.45 8.94 15.06
C ALA A 43 -14.34 7.87 14.92
N MET A 44 -14.38 7.05 13.88
CA MET A 44 -13.31 6.10 13.56
C MET A 44 -12.03 6.82 13.12
N TRP A 45 -12.16 7.88 12.33
CA TRP A 45 -11.04 8.69 11.84
C TRP A 45 -10.30 9.39 12.98
N GLU A 46 -11.01 10.04 13.91
CA GLU A 46 -10.38 10.70 15.06
C GLU A 46 -9.55 9.73 15.90
N ARG A 47 -10.11 8.55 16.18
CA ARG A 47 -9.38 7.48 16.91
C ARG A 47 -8.19 6.92 16.13
N PHE A 48 -8.23 6.99 14.80
CA PHE A 48 -7.14 6.57 13.95
C PHE A 48 -6.01 7.60 13.94
N LEU A 49 -6.33 8.90 13.99
CA LEU A 49 -5.33 9.96 14.12
C LEU A 49 -4.55 9.87 15.44
N GLU A 50 -5.19 9.43 16.53
CA GLU A 50 -4.52 9.25 17.83
C GLU A 50 -3.34 8.25 17.80
N VAL A 51 -3.29 7.34 16.83
CA VAL A 51 -2.23 6.30 16.73
C VAL A 51 -1.24 6.55 15.60
N LEU A 52 -1.51 7.51 14.72
CA LEU A 52 -0.60 7.87 13.65
C LEU A 52 0.45 8.88 14.15
N PRO A 53 1.68 8.84 13.62
CA PRO A 53 2.64 9.88 13.89
C PRO A 53 2.17 11.22 13.27
N ASP A 54 2.48 12.33 13.93
CA ASP A 54 2.17 13.68 13.45
C ASP A 54 2.98 14.04 12.19
N ASP A 55 4.24 13.61 12.15
CA ASP A 55 5.16 13.80 11.03
C ASP A 55 5.44 12.48 10.29
N ASP A 56 5.79 12.56 9.01
CA ASP A 56 6.22 11.39 8.23
C ASP A 56 7.51 10.79 8.83
N PRO A 57 7.47 9.57 9.40
CA PRO A 57 8.65 8.96 10.00
C PRO A 57 9.75 8.64 8.98
N SER A 58 9.40 8.63 7.69
CA SER A 58 10.32 8.42 6.57
C SER A 58 10.88 9.71 5.97
N ALA A 59 10.51 10.88 6.52
CA ALA A 59 11.05 12.16 6.08
C ALA A 59 12.59 12.17 6.19
N GLY A 60 13.25 12.36 5.06
CA GLY A 60 14.71 12.40 4.98
C GLY A 60 15.40 11.04 4.86
N TRP A 61 14.67 9.94 4.76
CA TRP A 61 15.26 8.64 4.45
C TRP A 61 15.81 8.64 3.02
N SER A 62 17.06 8.22 2.89
CA SER A 62 17.75 8.01 1.62
C SER A 62 18.54 6.72 1.75
N PHE A 63 18.38 5.83 0.76
CA PHE A 63 19.01 4.52 0.72
C PHE A 63 19.71 4.36 -0.62
N ASP A 64 20.90 3.78 -0.61
CA ASP A 64 21.65 3.53 -1.85
C ASP A 64 21.10 2.30 -2.58
N THR A 65 20.60 1.32 -1.81
CA THR A 65 20.04 0.08 -2.34
C THR A 65 18.76 -0.32 -1.62
N CYS A 66 17.76 -0.78 -2.38
CA CYS A 66 16.48 -1.25 -1.86
C CYS A 66 16.12 -2.64 -2.41
N ALA A 67 15.65 -3.53 -1.55
CA ALA A 67 14.99 -4.78 -1.94
C ALA A 67 13.48 -4.66 -1.75
N VAL A 68 12.72 -4.86 -2.82
CA VAL A 68 11.24 -4.91 -2.78
C VAL A 68 10.81 -6.36 -2.91
N VAL A 69 10.29 -6.93 -1.82
CA VAL A 69 10.02 -8.37 -1.70
C VAL A 69 8.51 -8.60 -1.73
N GLY A 70 8.01 -9.17 -2.84
CA GLY A 70 6.64 -9.65 -2.95
C GLY A 70 6.40 -10.94 -2.15
N ASN A 71 5.25 -11.59 -2.37
CA ASN A 71 4.86 -12.82 -1.65
C ASN A 71 4.69 -14.03 -2.58
N GLY A 72 5.19 -13.96 -3.82
CA GLY A 72 5.05 -15.04 -4.79
C GLY A 72 5.78 -16.32 -4.35
N GLY A 73 5.17 -17.49 -4.58
CA GLY A 73 5.76 -18.78 -4.21
C GLY A 73 7.10 -19.08 -4.89
N SER A 74 7.41 -18.40 -6.00
CA SER A 74 8.70 -18.49 -6.70
C SER A 74 9.89 -18.07 -5.84
N LEU A 75 9.68 -17.29 -4.77
CA LEU A 75 10.74 -16.93 -3.82
C LEU A 75 11.36 -18.15 -3.14
N ARG A 76 10.65 -19.28 -3.07
CA ARG A 76 11.17 -20.53 -2.47
C ARG A 76 12.07 -21.34 -3.39
N LEU A 77 12.18 -20.96 -4.67
CA LEU A 77 12.95 -21.72 -5.66
C LEU A 77 14.45 -21.49 -5.55
N TYR A 78 14.88 -20.39 -4.93
CA TYR A 78 16.30 -20.07 -4.76
C TYR A 78 16.56 -19.46 -3.38
N GLU A 79 17.83 -19.37 -2.99
CA GLU A 79 18.23 -18.89 -1.66
C GLU A 79 18.72 -17.44 -1.74
N GLN A 80 17.81 -16.50 -2.03
CA GLN A 80 18.17 -15.09 -2.17
C GLN A 80 18.22 -14.33 -0.84
N GLY A 81 17.91 -14.95 0.29
CA GLY A 81 17.75 -14.22 1.56
C GLY A 81 18.99 -13.42 1.96
N GLY A 82 20.17 -14.01 1.78
CA GLY A 82 21.44 -13.32 2.03
C GLY A 82 21.72 -12.16 1.05
N TYR A 83 21.16 -12.19 -0.16
CA TYR A 83 21.24 -11.07 -1.11
C TYR A 83 20.23 -9.97 -0.75
N ILE A 84 19.01 -10.33 -0.38
CA ILE A 84 17.96 -9.41 0.08
C ILE A 84 18.46 -8.61 1.29
N ASN A 85 18.98 -9.29 2.31
CA ASN A 85 19.44 -8.67 3.56
C ASN A 85 20.67 -7.75 3.43
N LYS A 86 21.29 -7.67 2.25
CA LYS A 86 22.40 -6.74 1.97
C LYS A 86 21.95 -5.34 1.55
N HIS A 87 20.67 -5.14 1.26
CA HIS A 87 20.14 -3.83 0.87
C HIS A 87 19.91 -2.96 2.11
N ASP A 88 20.06 -1.65 1.96
CA ASP A 88 19.89 -0.70 3.07
C ASP A 88 18.42 -0.63 3.53
N CYS A 89 17.49 -0.83 2.59
CA CYS A 89 16.06 -0.89 2.85
C CYS A 89 15.42 -2.16 2.25
N VAL A 90 14.59 -2.83 3.04
CA VAL A 90 13.82 -4.01 2.60
C VAL A 90 12.33 -3.75 2.83
N ILE A 91 11.57 -3.67 1.74
CA ILE A 91 10.12 -3.40 1.75
C ILE A 91 9.37 -4.71 1.52
N ARG A 92 8.41 -5.01 2.41
CA ARG A 92 7.59 -6.24 2.39
C ARG A 92 6.10 -5.89 2.41
N PHE A 93 5.27 -6.79 1.89
CA PHE A 93 3.83 -6.57 1.77
C PHE A 93 3.03 -7.59 2.57
N ASN A 94 1.84 -7.19 3.03
CA ASN A 94 0.77 -8.08 3.50
C ASN A 94 1.18 -9.08 4.60
N ARG A 95 2.10 -8.70 5.50
CA ARG A 95 2.63 -9.57 6.54
C ARG A 95 3.25 -10.89 6.00
N GLY A 96 3.92 -10.83 4.85
CA GLY A 96 4.68 -11.97 4.33
C GLY A 96 5.66 -12.53 5.38
N PRO A 97 5.65 -13.84 5.68
CA PRO A 97 6.47 -14.41 6.74
C PRO A 97 7.95 -14.49 6.32
N THR A 98 8.84 -14.13 7.24
CA THR A 98 10.29 -14.36 7.12
C THR A 98 10.73 -15.55 7.96
N ALA A 99 10.14 -15.74 9.14
CA ALA A 99 10.45 -16.84 10.04
C ALA A 99 10.24 -18.21 9.35
N GLY A 100 11.29 -19.03 9.32
CA GLY A 100 11.32 -20.33 8.64
C GLY A 100 11.51 -20.26 7.11
N PHE A 101 11.67 -19.05 6.54
CA PHE A 101 11.93 -18.79 5.13
C PHE A 101 13.14 -17.88 4.91
N GLU A 102 13.94 -17.58 5.94
CA GLU A 102 15.01 -16.58 5.97
C GLU A 102 16.03 -16.82 4.85
N ARG A 103 16.35 -18.09 4.57
CA ARG A 103 17.28 -18.45 3.48
C ARG A 103 16.80 -17.98 2.11
N HIS A 104 15.49 -17.86 1.93
CA HIS A 104 14.84 -17.51 0.67
C HIS A 104 14.47 -16.03 0.61
N VAL A 105 13.87 -15.50 1.67
CA VAL A 105 13.26 -14.16 1.67
C VAL A 105 14.00 -13.14 2.54
N GLY A 106 15.08 -13.55 3.20
CA GLY A 106 15.86 -12.71 4.10
C GLY A 106 15.28 -12.67 5.49
#